data_AF-A0AAD7J8K6-F1
#
_entry.id   AF-A0AAD7J8K6-F1
#
_cell.length_a   1.000
_cell.length_b   1.000
_cell.length_c   1.000
_cell.angle_alpha   90.00
_cell.angle_beta   90.00
_cell.angle_gamma   90.00
#
_symmetry.space_group_name_H-M   'P 1'
#
loop_
_entity.id
_entity.type
_entity.pdbx_description
1 polymer ?
#
loop_
_entity_poly.entity_id
_entity_poly.type
_entity_poly.pdbx_seq_one_letter_code
_entity_poly.pdbx_strand_id
1 'polypeptide(L)'
;MRPSPACMARKIPKPLQPKMQVFPRTDVPADSKPSIPRLVSRKKIALQASILPAPVPRNHKIKPPTLSEGLLAEKLAAGDKWPPNLRIEPFITREKWAPVQKGLRSKLKRMLREE
;
A
#
# COMPACT_ATOMS: atom_id res chain seq x y z
N MET A 1 37.88 -38.32 -12.12
CA MET A 1 36.67 -38.22 -11.27
C MET A 1 36.11 -36.80 -11.40
N ARG A 2 34.86 -36.62 -11.83
CA ARG A 2 34.22 -35.29 -11.88
C ARG A 2 33.46 -35.06 -10.57
N PRO A 3 33.62 -33.92 -9.89
CA PRO A 3 32.90 -33.66 -8.65
C PRO A 3 31.40 -33.50 -8.91
N SER A 4 30.57 -34.06 -8.02
CA SER A 4 29.11 -34.00 -8.07
C SER A 4 28.61 -32.55 -7.85
N PRO A 5 27.57 -32.10 -8.59
CA PRO A 5 27.03 -30.74 -8.51
C PRO A 5 26.42 -30.37 -7.15
N ALA A 6 26.27 -31.33 -6.22
CA ALA A 6 25.74 -31.09 -4.87
C ALA A 6 26.68 -30.25 -3.97
N CYS A 7 27.97 -30.14 -4.29
CA CYS A 7 28.93 -29.36 -3.48
C CYS A 7 28.89 -27.84 -3.73
N MET A 8 28.05 -27.34 -4.64
CA MET A 8 27.93 -25.90 -4.95
C MET A 8 26.80 -25.21 -4.16
N ALA A 9 26.32 -25.80 -3.07
CA ALA A 9 25.38 -25.15 -2.16
C ALA A 9 26.08 -23.99 -1.43
N ARG A 10 26.05 -22.81 -2.06
CA ARG A 10 26.53 -21.55 -1.49
C ARG A 10 25.84 -21.37 -0.13
N LYS A 11 26.63 -21.27 0.95
CA LYS A 11 26.13 -20.86 2.27
C LYS A 11 25.50 -19.48 2.11
N ILE A 12 24.17 -19.42 2.03
CA ILE A 12 23.44 -18.15 2.02
C ILE A 12 23.71 -17.50 3.38
N PRO A 13 24.24 -16.26 3.43
CA PRO A 13 24.44 -15.59 4.69
C PRO A 13 23.08 -15.42 5.38
N LYS A 14 23.00 -15.81 6.66
CA LYS A 14 21.79 -15.64 7.47
C LYS A 14 21.40 -14.16 7.42
N PRO A 15 20.11 -13.81 7.22
CA PRO A 15 19.67 -12.42 7.22
C PRO A 15 20.04 -11.77 8.55
N LEU A 16 20.66 -10.59 8.48
CA LEU A 16 20.98 -9.78 9.65
C LEU A 16 19.68 -9.48 10.40
N GLN A 17 19.48 -10.14 11.54
CA GLN A 17 18.36 -9.86 12.43
C GLN A 17 18.49 -8.39 12.87
N PRO A 18 17.50 -7.53 12.61
CA PRO A 18 17.53 -6.17 13.12
C PRO A 18 17.55 -6.26 14.63
N LYS A 19 18.65 -5.83 15.24
CA LYS A 19 18.77 -5.70 16.69
C LYS A 19 17.91 -4.51 17.08
N MET A 20 16.60 -4.73 17.26
CA MET A 20 15.70 -3.73 17.80
C MET A 20 16.15 -3.42 19.23
N GLN A 21 16.91 -2.34 19.39
CA GLN A 21 17.04 -1.70 20.68
C GLN A 21 15.71 -1.03 20.98
N VAL A 22 14.81 -1.77 21.63
CA VAL A 22 13.66 -1.20 22.30
C VAL A 22 14.21 -0.46 23.50
N PHE A 23 14.25 0.87 23.43
CA PHE A 23 14.43 1.67 24.63
C PHE A 23 13.18 1.46 25.47
N PRO A 24 13.27 0.85 26.66
CA PRO A 24 12.12 0.78 27.54
C PRO A 24 11.70 2.24 27.81
N ARG A 25 10.44 2.57 27.48
CA ARG A 25 9.79 3.78 27.99
C ARG A 25 9.63 3.57 29.49
N THR A 26 10.68 3.84 30.25
CA THR A 26 10.57 4.02 31.68
C THR A 26 9.91 5.37 31.89
N ASP A 27 8.61 5.30 32.13
CA ASP A 27 7.86 6.21 33.00
C ASP A 27 7.59 7.61 32.45
N VAL A 28 6.45 7.74 31.74
CA VAL A 28 5.75 9.02 31.67
C VAL A 28 4.36 8.82 32.28
N PRO A 29 4.13 9.17 33.56
CA PRO A 29 2.78 9.28 34.09
C PRO A 29 2.02 10.35 33.30
N ALA A 30 0.71 10.14 33.12
CA ALA A 30 -0.17 10.94 32.26
C ALA A 30 -0.28 12.44 32.64
N ASP A 31 0.26 12.84 33.80
CA ASP A 31 0.22 14.19 34.35
C ASP A 31 1.57 14.92 34.29
N SER A 32 2.27 14.89 33.15
CA SER A 32 3.54 15.62 33.02
C SER A 32 3.33 17.06 32.53
N LYS A 33 3.63 18.05 33.38
CA LYS A 33 3.76 19.48 33.03
C LYS A 33 4.60 19.64 31.75
N PRO A 34 4.33 20.66 30.91
CA PRO A 34 5.11 20.88 29.69
C PRO A 34 6.58 21.05 30.05
N SER A 35 7.39 20.06 29.68
CA SER A 35 8.84 20.11 29.88
C SER A 35 9.45 21.03 28.84
N ILE A 36 10.22 22.02 29.29
CA ILE A 36 10.98 22.91 28.43
C ILE A 36 11.91 22.05 27.56
N PRO A 37 11.96 22.24 26.23
CA PRO A 37 12.81 21.44 25.36
C PRO A 37 14.26 21.56 25.82
N ARG A 38 14.88 20.42 26.17
CA ARG A 38 16.27 20.37 26.62
C ARG A 38 17.19 20.74 25.45
N LEU A 39 17.79 21.92 25.52
CA LEU A 39 18.85 22.33 24.58
C LEU A 39 20.10 21.48 24.83
N VAL A 40 20.35 20.53 23.93
CA VAL A 40 21.57 19.71 23.93
C VAL A 40 22.52 20.26 22.88
N SER A 41 23.77 20.52 23.28
CA SER A 41 24.83 20.96 22.38
C SER A 41 25.07 19.94 21.27
N ARG A 42 25.19 20.41 20.02
CA ARG A 42 25.40 19.56 18.82
C ARG A 42 26.57 18.59 18.96
N LYS A 43 27.61 18.94 19.73
CA LYS A 43 28.78 18.08 19.96
C LYS A 43 28.47 16.81 20.75
N LYS A 44 27.37 16.79 21.53
CA LYS A 44 26.91 15.64 22.32
C LYS A 44 25.91 14.76 21.57
N ILE A 45 25.46 15.20 20.39
CA ILE A 45 24.66 14.36 19.50
C ILE A 45 25.66 13.41 18.84
N ALA A 46 25.60 12.12 19.17
CA ALA A 46 26.42 11.13 18.52
C ALA A 46 26.14 11.21 17.00
N LEU A 47 27.15 11.61 16.22
CA LEU A 47 27.13 11.70 14.76
C LEU A 47 26.86 10.34 14.08
N GLN A 48 26.72 9.27 14.86
CA GLN A 48 26.39 7.92 14.42
C GLN A 48 24.88 7.69 14.26
N ALA A 49 24.07 8.74 14.14
CA ALA A 49 22.73 8.57 13.60
C ALA A 49 22.88 8.13 12.15
N SER A 50 22.82 6.82 11.89
CA SER A 50 22.82 6.27 10.54
C SER A 50 21.75 6.97 9.75
N ILE A 51 22.13 7.67 8.68
CA ILE A 51 21.19 8.24 7.72
C ILE A 51 20.40 7.04 7.20
N LEU A 52 19.16 6.89 7.67
CA LEU A 52 18.30 5.81 7.22
C LEU A 52 18.06 6.06 5.72
N PRO A 53 18.28 5.05 4.86
CA PRO A 53 18.01 5.22 3.44
C PRO A 53 16.54 5.60 3.25
N ALA A 54 16.27 6.37 2.20
CA ALA A 54 14.90 6.72 1.84
C ALA A 54 14.07 5.43 1.73
N PRO A 55 12.84 5.40 2.27
CA PRO A 55 11.99 4.22 2.20
C PRO A 55 11.75 3.87 0.73
N VAL A 56 11.94 2.60 0.38
CA VAL A 56 11.66 2.10 -0.97
C VAL A 56 10.18 2.39 -1.27
N PRO A 57 9.86 3.06 -2.39
CA PRO A 57 8.46 3.27 -2.77
C PRO A 57 7.80 1.90 -2.85
N ARG A 58 6.69 1.72 -2.11
CA ARG A 58 5.88 0.52 -2.26
C ARG A 58 5.42 0.49 -3.70
N ASN A 59 5.93 -0.47 -4.49
CA ASN A 59 5.38 -0.77 -5.81
C ASN A 59 3.87 -0.87 -5.65
N HIS A 60 3.14 0.05 -6.29
CA HIS A 60 1.69 0.03 -6.28
C HIS A 60 1.30 -1.34 -6.80
N LYS A 61 0.71 -2.17 -5.93
CA LYS A 61 0.20 -3.47 -6.35
C LYS A 61 -0.69 -3.22 -7.57
N ILE A 62 -0.36 -3.86 -8.69
CA ILE A 62 -1.17 -3.82 -9.90
C ILE A 62 -2.57 -4.23 -9.44
N LYS A 63 -3.53 -3.31 -9.55
CA LYS A 63 -4.89 -3.62 -9.16
C LYS A 63 -5.38 -4.73 -10.10
N PRO A 64 -6.08 -5.74 -9.58
CA PRO A 64 -6.74 -6.69 -10.45
C PRO A 64 -7.69 -5.93 -11.40
N PRO A 65 -7.90 -6.42 -12.63
CA PRO A 65 -8.85 -5.81 -13.55
C PRO A 65 -10.24 -5.78 -12.89
N THR A 66 -10.94 -4.67 -13.09
CA THR A 66 -12.34 -4.53 -12.65
C THR A 66 -13.27 -5.38 -13.51
N LEU A 67 -14.46 -5.73 -13.00
CA LEU A 67 -15.41 -6.54 -13.75
C LEU A 67 -15.83 -5.84 -15.05
N SER A 68 -16.05 -4.52 -14.99
CA SER A 68 -16.32 -3.71 -16.17
C SER A 68 -15.21 -3.74 -17.22
N GLU A 69 -13.94 -3.77 -16.81
CA GLU A 69 -12.81 -3.88 -17.74
C GLU A 69 -12.78 -5.27 -18.39
N GLY A 70 -13.08 -6.31 -17.61
CA GLY A 70 -13.25 -7.67 -18.12
C GLY A 70 -14.35 -7.77 -19.17
N LEU A 71 -15.55 -7.27 -18.86
CA LEU A 71 -16.68 -7.28 -19.80
C LEU A 71 -16.40 -6.45 -21.07
N LEU A 72 -15.68 -5.34 -20.96
CA LEU A 72 -15.27 -4.57 -22.14
C LEU A 72 -14.30 -5.36 -23.01
N ALA A 73 -13.33 -6.05 -22.40
CA ALA A 73 -12.41 -6.91 -23.13
C ALA A 73 -13.15 -8.06 -23.83
N GLU A 74 -14.10 -8.71 -23.15
CA GLU A 74 -14.93 -9.76 -23.72
C GLU A 74 -15.81 -9.26 -24.87
N LYS A 75 -16.40 -8.07 -24.73
CA LYS A 75 -17.19 -7.44 -25.79
C LYS A 75 -16.35 -7.18 -27.04
N LEU A 76 -15.15 -6.65 -26.86
CA LEU A 76 -14.21 -6.42 -27.95
C LEU A 76 -13.76 -7.74 -28.60
N ALA A 77 -13.54 -8.78 -27.80
CA ALA A 77 -13.16 -10.11 -28.30
C ALA A 77 -14.31 -10.82 -29.03
N ALA A 78 -15.56 -10.63 -28.60
CA ALA A 78 -16.73 -11.28 -29.18
C ALA A 78 -17.20 -10.63 -30.50
N GLY A 79 -16.97 -9.32 -30.68
CA GLY A 79 -17.39 -8.59 -31.89
C GLY A 79 -18.88 -8.78 -32.18
N ASP A 80 -19.20 -9.37 -33.33
CA ASP A 80 -20.58 -9.61 -33.79
C ASP A 80 -21.36 -10.65 -32.97
N LYS A 81 -20.66 -11.48 -32.18
CA LYS A 81 -21.30 -12.46 -31.29
C LYS A 81 -21.78 -11.87 -29.97
N TRP A 82 -21.50 -10.59 -29.70
CA TRP A 82 -21.92 -9.97 -28.46
C TRP A 82 -23.45 -9.82 -28.40
N PRO A 83 -24.10 -10.23 -27.31
CA PRO A 83 -25.55 -10.15 -27.20
C PRO A 83 -26.05 -8.70 -27.33
N PRO A 84 -27.03 -8.41 -28.20
CA PRO A 84 -27.51 -7.05 -28.43
C PRO A 84 -28.27 -6.47 -27.21
N ASN A 85 -28.71 -7.33 -26.31
CA ASN A 85 -29.39 -6.95 -25.06
C ASN A 85 -28.42 -6.52 -23.95
N LEU A 86 -27.11 -6.76 -24.07
CA LEU A 86 -26.13 -6.42 -23.04
C LEU A 86 -25.42 -5.10 -23.35
N ARG A 87 -25.76 -4.07 -22.55
CA ARG A 87 -25.08 -2.77 -22.54
C ARG A 87 -24.21 -2.65 -21.30
N ILE A 88 -22.95 -2.26 -21.51
CA ILE A 88 -22.00 -1.95 -20.44
C ILE A 88 -22.07 -0.45 -20.21
N GLU A 89 -22.53 -0.04 -19.03
CA GLU A 89 -22.65 1.36 -18.65
C GLU A 89 -21.30 1.96 -18.27
N PRO A 90 -21.05 3.25 -18.60
CA PRO A 90 -19.81 3.91 -18.24
C PRO A 90 -19.77 4.26 -16.74
N PHE A 91 -18.55 4.41 -16.22
CA PHE A 91 -18.35 4.82 -14.82
C PHE A 91 -18.97 6.19 -14.53
N ILE A 92 -19.65 6.28 -13.39
CA ILE A 92 -20.29 7.52 -12.94
C ILE A 92 -19.23 8.48 -12.37
N THR A 93 -18.92 9.56 -13.09
CA THR A 93 -17.98 10.59 -12.66
C THR A 93 -18.50 11.43 -11.49
N ARG A 94 -17.60 12.13 -10.81
CA ARG A 94 -17.97 13.01 -9.67
C ARG A 94 -18.97 14.10 -10.05
N GLU A 95 -18.91 14.59 -11.29
CA GLU A 95 -19.82 15.61 -11.82
C GLU A 95 -21.27 15.14 -11.83
N LYS A 96 -21.51 13.88 -12.22
CA LYS A 96 -22.85 13.27 -12.20
C LYS A 96 -23.42 13.13 -10.79
N TRP A 97 -22.56 13.09 -9.77
CA TRP A 97 -22.99 13.09 -8.36
C TRP A 97 -23.29 14.49 -7.81
N ALA A 98 -22.88 15.58 -8.48
CA ALA A 98 -23.07 16.94 -8.01
C ALA A 98 -24.53 17.32 -7.69
N PRO A 99 -25.54 16.96 -8.49
CA PRO A 99 -26.94 17.28 -8.18
C PRO A 99 -27.56 16.39 -7.10
N VAL A 100 -26.97 15.24 -6.77
CA VAL A 100 -27.55 14.29 -5.82
C VAL A 100 -27.44 14.81 -4.39
N GLN A 101 -28.51 14.69 -3.58
CA GLN A 101 -28.48 15.08 -2.17
C GLN A 101 -27.41 14.30 -1.38
N LYS A 102 -26.65 14.98 -0.51
CA LYS A 102 -25.50 14.40 0.22
C LYS A 102 -25.85 13.11 0.98
N GLY A 103 -27.03 13.05 1.61
CA GLY A 103 -27.50 11.87 2.37
C GLY A 103 -27.76 10.63 1.50
N LEU A 104 -28.09 10.82 0.22
CA LEU A 104 -28.38 9.72 -0.71
C LEU A 104 -27.14 9.20 -1.43
N ARG A 105 -26.10 10.04 -1.57
CA ARG A 105 -24.86 9.66 -2.28
C ARG A 105 -24.18 8.44 -1.68
N SER A 106 -24.12 8.34 -0.35
CA SER A 106 -23.48 7.21 0.34
C SER A 106 -24.21 5.89 0.07
N LYS A 107 -25.55 5.91 0.12
CA LYS A 107 -26.39 4.75 -0.17
C LYS A 107 -26.24 4.32 -1.62
N LEU A 108 -26.33 5.25 -2.57
CA LEU A 108 -26.20 4.93 -4.00
C LEU A 108 -24.80 4.44 -4.36
N LYS A 109 -23.74 5.05 -3.82
CA LYS A 109 -22.37 4.55 -4.02
C LYS A 109 -22.14 3.16 -3.45
N ARG A 110 -22.81 2.82 -2.35
CA ARG A 110 -22.75 1.47 -1.79
C ARG A 110 -23.43 0.45 -2.71
N MET A 111 -24.57 0.79 -3.31
CA MET A 111 -25.26 -0.08 -4.27
C MET A 111 -24.46 -0.30 -5.57
N LEU A 112 -23.60 0.64 -5.92
CA LEU A 112 -22.77 0.59 -7.13
C LEU A 112 -21.39 -0.05 -6.91
N ARG A 113 -21.06 -0.47 -5.68
CA ARG A 113 -19.82 -1.22 -5.47
C ARG A 113 -20.05 -2.65 -5.94
N GLU A 114 -19.15 -3.09 -6.80
CA GLU A 114 -18.95 -4.50 -7.11
C GLU A 114 -18.43 -5.19 -5.82
N GLU A 115 -19.05 -6.32 -5.44
CA GLU A 115 -18.57 -7.21 -4.36
C GLU A 115 -17.49 -8.16 -4.87
#